data_AF-A0A060XHE7-F1
#
_entry.id   AF-A0A060XHE7-F1
#
_cell.length_a   1.000
_cell.length_b   1.000
_cell.length_c   1.000
_cell.angle_alpha   90.00
_cell.angle_beta   90.00
_cell.angle_gamma   90.00
#
_symmetry.space_group_name_H-M   'P 1'
#
loop_
_entity.id
_entity.type
_entity.pdbx_description
1 polymer ?
#
loop_
_entity_poly.entity_id
_entity_poly.type
_entity_poly.pdbx_seq_one_letter_code
_entity_poly.pdbx_strand_id
1 'polypeptide(L)'
;MLFFLLCRASIVQKRIIYFQDEGSLTVRLCEKEAVFGETTEKPPPECCACGTAKYRVTFYGNWSEKIHPKDYPRRANHWSALIGASHSRSYVLWEYGGFASEGVKQVAELGSPVKMEEEIRQKVGPKETSWFPNCSCLPIRYI
;
A
#
# COMPACT_ATOMS: atom_id res chain seq x y z
N MET A 1 35.41 -0.95 -8.30
CA MET A 1 35.79 -1.75 -7.11
C MET A 1 34.49 -2.15 -6.45
N LEU A 2 33.98 -3.36 -6.72
CA LEU A 2 32.67 -3.83 -6.23
C LEU A 2 32.77 -4.10 -4.72
N PHE A 3 31.92 -3.44 -3.93
CA PHE A 3 31.77 -3.75 -2.51
C PHE A 3 30.94 -5.03 -2.37
N PHE A 4 31.44 -5.98 -1.60
CA PHE A 4 30.68 -7.16 -1.20
C PHE A 4 30.74 -7.32 0.31
N LEU A 5 29.61 -7.70 0.89
CA LEU A 5 29.52 -8.08 2.30
C LEU A 5 29.61 -9.61 2.41
N LEU A 6 30.46 -10.06 3.33
CA LEU A 6 30.59 -11.47 3.67
C LEU A 6 29.88 -11.75 4.98
N CYS A 7 28.80 -12.53 4.92
CA CYS A 7 28.13 -13.03 6.11
C CYS A 7 28.57 -14.49 6.35
N ARG A 8 29.19 -14.74 7.50
CA ARG A 8 29.63 -16.06 7.94
C ARG A 8 28.76 -16.54 9.08
N ALA A 9 28.28 -17.77 8.99
CA ALA A 9 27.51 -18.43 10.02
C ALA A 9 28.31 -19.60 10.61
N SER A 10 28.05 -19.90 11.88
CA SER A 10 28.62 -21.05 12.58
C SER A 10 27.50 -21.89 13.18
N ILE A 11 27.58 -23.21 13.02
CA ILE A 11 26.57 -24.15 13.52
C ILE A 11 27.24 -25.17 14.44
N VAL A 12 26.68 -25.35 15.63
CA VAL A 12 27.15 -26.32 16.63
C VAL A 12 26.16 -27.50 16.68
N GLN A 13 26.60 -28.69 16.29
CA GLN A 13 25.75 -29.89 16.27
C GLN A 13 25.88 -30.73 17.55
N LYS A 14 27.05 -30.70 18.20
CA LYS A 14 27.33 -31.33 19.51
C LYS A 14 28.34 -30.47 20.29
N ARG A 15 28.50 -30.70 21.60
CA ARG A 15 29.41 -29.92 22.49
C ARG A 15 30.85 -29.73 21.98
N ILE A 16 31.33 -30.60 21.09
CA ILE A 16 32.69 -30.59 20.54
C ILE A 16 32.75 -30.52 19.01
N ILE A 17 31.60 -30.46 18.31
CA ILE A 17 31.56 -30.41 16.83
C ILE A 17 30.89 -29.11 16.41
N TYR A 18 31.70 -28.21 15.83
CA TYR A 18 31.27 -26.95 15.25
C TYR A 18 31.70 -26.89 13.78
N PHE A 19 30.79 -26.42 12.92
CA PHE A 19 31.04 -26.18 11.50
C PHE A 19 31.09 -24.68 11.27
N GLN A 20 32.17 -24.21 10.66
CA GLN A 20 32.41 -22.80 10.36
C GLN A 20 32.98 -22.66 8.95
N ASP A 21 32.57 -21.59 8.25
CA ASP A 21 33.18 -21.11 7.01
C ASP A 21 33.18 -22.06 5.78
N GLU A 22 32.51 -23.22 5.84
CA GLU A 22 32.42 -24.17 4.73
C GLU A 22 31.13 -24.06 3.90
N GLY A 23 31.28 -24.08 2.57
CA GLY A 23 30.16 -24.19 1.62
C GLY A 23 29.06 -23.14 1.82
N SER A 24 27.84 -23.61 2.07
CA SER A 24 26.65 -22.78 2.28
C SER A 24 26.63 -21.97 3.58
N LEU A 25 27.63 -22.15 4.46
CA LEU A 25 27.75 -21.40 5.72
C LEU A 25 28.38 -20.01 5.54
N THR A 26 28.88 -19.69 4.34
CA THR A 26 29.33 -18.33 3.98
C THR A 26 28.54 -17.83 2.79
N VAL A 27 27.76 -16.77 2.99
CA VAL A 27 27.02 -16.11 1.91
C VAL A 27 27.71 -14.80 1.55
N ARG A 28 28.07 -14.66 0.27
CA ARG A 28 28.54 -13.40 -0.30
C ARG A 28 27.34 -12.61 -0.81
N LEU A 29 27.11 -11.46 -0.20
CA LEU A 29 26.10 -10.51 -0.63
C LEU A 29 26.83 -9.44 -1.44
N CYS A 30 26.72 -9.51 -2.77
CA CYS A 30 27.18 -8.46 -3.65
C CYS A 30 26.09 -7.39 -3.76
N GLU A 31 26.50 -6.13 -3.86
CA GLU A 31 25.60 -5.07 -4.32
C GLU A 31 25.07 -5.50 -5.69
N LYS A 32 23.74 -5.69 -5.80
CA LYS A 32 23.12 -5.96 -7.10
C LYS A 32 23.43 -4.74 -7.97
N GLU A 33 24.27 -4.91 -8.98
CA GLU A 33 24.35 -3.94 -10.06
C GLU A 33 22.91 -3.75 -10.56
N ALA A 34 22.40 -2.52 -10.47
CA ALA A 34 21.25 -2.15 -11.25
C ALA A 34 21.68 -2.31 -12.70
N VAL A 35 21.30 -3.44 -13.32
CA VAL A 35 21.44 -3.66 -14.75
C VAL A 35 20.55 -2.60 -15.41
N PHE A 36 21.10 -1.41 -15.62
CA PHE A 36 20.62 -0.45 -16.61
C PHE A 36 20.97 -1.01 -18.00
N GLY A 37 20.37 -2.15 -18.32
CA GLY A 37 20.16 -2.59 -19.68
C GLY A 37 18.74 -2.19 -20.03
N GLU A 38 18.61 -1.32 -21.03
CA GLU A 38 17.33 -0.95 -21.64
C GLU A 38 16.49 -2.20 -21.90
N THR A 39 15.47 -2.38 -21.08
CA THR A 39 14.20 -2.87 -21.58
C THR A 39 13.28 -1.66 -21.49
N THR A 40 12.96 -1.06 -22.64
CA THR A 40 11.70 -0.32 -22.82
C THR A 40 10.51 -1.29 -22.80
N GLU A 41 10.58 -2.34 -21.97
CA GLU A 41 9.44 -3.14 -21.62
C GLU A 41 8.67 -2.31 -20.60
N LYS A 42 7.61 -1.67 -21.10
CA LYS A 42 6.50 -1.19 -20.27
C LYS A 42 6.30 -2.24 -19.17
N PRO A 43 6.38 -1.86 -17.87
CA PRO A 43 6.27 -2.83 -16.79
C PRO A 43 5.04 -3.71 -17.04
N PRO A 44 5.15 -5.03 -16.80
CA PRO A 44 4.05 -5.96 -17.10
C PRO A 44 2.76 -5.41 -16.48
N PRO A 45 1.62 -5.54 -17.17
CA PRO A 45 0.36 -4.97 -16.69
C PRO A 45 0.10 -5.49 -15.27
N GLU A 46 0.05 -4.57 -14.30
CA GLU A 46 -0.07 -4.91 -12.87
C GLU A 46 -1.37 -5.66 -12.52
N CYS A 47 -2.33 -5.70 -13.46
CA CYS A 47 -3.54 -6.48 -13.35
C CYS A 47 -3.79 -7.25 -14.66
N CYS A 48 -4.04 -8.55 -14.52
CA CYS A 48 -4.50 -9.45 -15.60
C CYS A 48 -5.96 -9.91 -15.39
N ALA A 49 -6.65 -9.40 -14.38
CA ALA A 49 -8.01 -9.81 -14.06
C ALA A 49 -9.01 -9.24 -15.07
N CYS A 50 -9.85 -10.11 -15.63
CA CYS A 50 -10.89 -9.74 -16.58
C CYS A 50 -12.25 -9.72 -15.88
N GLY A 51 -13.10 -8.74 -16.22
CA GLY A 51 -14.42 -8.56 -15.61
C GLY A 51 -14.42 -7.59 -14.43
N THR A 52 -15.49 -7.64 -13.62
CA THR A 52 -15.65 -6.76 -12.44
C THR A 52 -15.96 -7.58 -11.20
N ALA A 53 -15.45 -7.15 -10.06
CA ALA A 53 -15.70 -7.76 -8.75
C ALA A 53 -16.38 -6.73 -7.83
N LYS A 54 -17.29 -7.22 -6.98
CA LYS A 54 -17.97 -6.41 -5.98
C LYS A 54 -17.52 -6.84 -4.60
N TYR A 55 -17.06 -5.89 -3.80
CA TYR A 55 -16.60 -6.14 -2.44
C TYR A 55 -17.53 -5.45 -1.43
N ARG A 56 -17.54 -5.98 -0.20
CA ARG A 56 -18.15 -5.31 0.94
C ARG A 56 -17.03 -4.95 1.91
N VAL A 57 -16.88 -3.65 2.18
CA VAL A 57 -15.95 -3.15 3.18
C VAL A 57 -16.70 -2.99 4.49
N THR A 58 -16.12 -3.47 5.59
CA THR A 58 -16.68 -3.31 6.93
C THR A 58 -15.58 -2.79 7.84
N PHE A 59 -15.81 -1.62 8.42
CA PHE A 59 -14.89 -0.98 9.34
C PHE A 59 -15.27 -1.33 10.78
N TYR A 60 -14.30 -1.85 11.53
CA TYR A 60 -14.45 -2.16 12.95
C TYR A 60 -13.57 -1.21 13.76
N GLY A 61 -14.19 -0.22 14.40
CA GLY A 61 -13.50 0.75 15.24
C GLY A 61 -13.10 0.14 16.58
N ASN A 62 -11.81 -0.14 16.78
CA ASN A 62 -11.27 -0.62 18.05
C ASN A 62 -10.72 0.54 18.89
N TRP A 63 -11.48 1.63 19.02
CA TRP A 63 -11.14 2.79 19.86
C TRP A 63 -12.19 2.95 20.95
N SER A 64 -11.85 2.56 22.18
CA SER A 64 -12.73 2.65 23.34
C SER A 64 -11.95 3.08 24.57
N GLU A 65 -12.65 3.61 25.56
CA GLU A 65 -12.07 4.04 26.84
C GLU A 65 -11.27 2.93 27.53
N LYS A 66 -11.71 1.66 27.40
CA LYS A 66 -11.06 0.53 28.06
C LYS A 66 -9.64 0.27 27.53
N ILE A 67 -9.46 0.35 26.22
CA ILE A 67 -8.19 0.04 25.54
C ILE A 67 -7.36 1.30 25.26
N HIS A 68 -7.97 2.48 25.26
CA HIS A 68 -7.32 3.77 25.09
C HIS A 68 -7.81 4.74 26.18
N PRO A 69 -7.43 4.54 27.46
CA PRO A 69 -8.00 5.28 28.59
C PRO A 69 -7.45 6.70 28.74
N LYS A 70 -6.22 6.94 28.26
CA LYS A 70 -5.56 8.24 28.38
C LYS A 70 -6.29 9.27 27.52
N ASP A 71 -6.79 10.34 28.15
CA ASP A 71 -7.46 11.48 27.52
C ASP A 71 -8.63 11.10 26.59
N TYR A 72 -9.34 10.01 26.91
CA TYR A 72 -10.44 9.54 26.08
C TYR A 72 -11.65 10.50 26.12
N PRO A 73 -12.16 10.99 24.97
CA PRO A 73 -13.28 11.91 24.93
C PRO A 73 -14.62 11.20 25.16
N ARG A 74 -15.01 11.04 26.42
CA ARG A 74 -16.23 10.30 26.83
C ARG A 74 -17.54 10.76 26.16
N ARG A 75 -17.66 12.05 25.80
CA ARG A 75 -18.87 12.63 25.20
C ARG A 75 -18.76 12.95 23.72
N ALA A 76 -17.54 13.09 23.20
CA ALA A 76 -17.27 13.54 21.83
C ALA A 76 -16.53 12.48 21.00
N ASN A 77 -16.41 11.24 21.50
CA ASN A 77 -15.88 10.13 20.71
C ASN A 77 -16.82 9.84 19.54
N HIS A 78 -16.26 9.85 18.35
CA HIS A 78 -16.95 9.45 17.14
C HIS A 78 -15.89 9.12 16.08
N TRP A 79 -16.32 8.38 15.06
CA TRP A 79 -15.61 8.32 13.80
C TRP A 79 -16.35 9.24 12.83
N SER A 80 -15.60 9.97 12.01
CA SER A 80 -16.19 10.69 10.88
C SER A 80 -16.75 9.68 9.85
N ALA A 81 -17.54 10.19 8.92
CA ALA A 81 -18.04 9.38 7.81
C ALA A 81 -16.86 8.80 7.02
N LEU A 82 -16.92 7.50 6.73
CA LEU A 82 -15.93 6.84 5.89
C LEU A 82 -16.11 7.29 4.44
N ILE A 83 -15.00 7.66 3.80
CA ILE A 83 -14.98 8.16 2.42
C ILE A 83 -13.82 7.51 1.66
N GLY A 84 -14.07 7.10 0.43
CA GLY A 84 -13.06 6.46 -0.40
C GLY A 84 -13.54 6.15 -1.81
N ALA A 85 -12.63 5.59 -2.60
CA ALA A 85 -12.91 5.15 -3.95
C ALA A 85 -12.07 3.92 -4.30
N SER A 86 -12.60 3.01 -5.13
CA SER A 86 -11.74 2.06 -5.84
C SER A 86 -11.05 2.83 -6.97
N HIS A 87 -9.73 2.80 -7.09
CA HIS A 87 -9.01 3.57 -8.11
C HIS A 87 -7.80 2.82 -8.68
N SER A 88 -7.30 3.29 -9.83
CA SER A 88 -6.04 2.84 -10.42
C SER A 88 -4.84 3.48 -9.72
N ARG A 89 -3.63 2.98 -9.99
CA ARG A 89 -2.36 3.49 -9.43
C ARG A 89 -2.06 4.96 -9.78
N SER A 90 -2.71 5.50 -10.81
CA SER A 90 -2.52 6.90 -11.25
C SER A 90 -3.21 7.92 -10.34
N TYR A 91 -4.09 7.48 -9.44
CA TYR A 91 -4.74 8.35 -8.45
C TYR A 91 -4.26 7.98 -7.06
N VAL A 92 -3.90 8.98 -6.28
CA VAL A 92 -3.50 8.82 -4.88
C VAL A 92 -4.49 9.64 -4.05
N LEU A 93 -5.25 8.95 -3.20
CA LEU A 93 -6.24 9.57 -2.31
C LEU A 93 -5.54 10.32 -1.16
N TRP A 94 -4.58 9.65 -0.54
CA TRP A 94 -3.64 10.16 0.45
C TRP A 94 -2.46 9.17 0.54
N GLU A 95 -1.30 9.64 0.97
CA GLU A 95 -0.11 8.81 1.18
C GLU A 95 0.73 9.31 2.37
N TYR A 96 1.50 8.41 2.99
CA TYR A 96 2.39 8.78 4.08
C TYR A 96 3.52 9.69 3.58
N GLY A 97 3.74 10.81 4.28
CA GLY A 97 4.73 11.82 3.88
C GLY A 97 4.29 12.72 2.73
N GLY A 98 3.14 12.45 2.10
CA GLY A 98 2.53 13.33 1.11
C GLY A 98 1.79 14.50 1.75
N PHE A 99 1.52 15.54 0.94
CA PHE A 99 0.67 16.64 1.35
C PHE A 99 -0.81 16.25 1.28
N ALA A 100 -1.59 16.66 2.29
CA ALA A 100 -3.04 16.49 2.28
C ALA A 100 -3.68 17.42 1.25
N SER A 101 -4.62 16.89 0.45
CA SER A 101 -5.52 17.72 -0.36
C SER A 101 -6.48 18.50 0.55
N GLU A 102 -7.20 19.46 -0.03
CA GLU A 102 -8.23 20.20 0.72
C GLU A 102 -9.36 19.26 1.20
N GLY A 103 -9.73 18.27 0.38
CA GLY A 103 -10.66 17.20 0.78
C GLY A 103 -10.18 16.40 1.98
N VAL A 104 -8.92 15.94 1.95
CA VAL A 104 -8.32 15.20 3.07
C VAL A 104 -8.24 16.06 4.32
N LYS A 105 -7.87 17.33 4.17
CA LYS A 105 -7.82 18.30 5.28
C LYS A 105 -9.18 18.45 5.96
N GLN A 106 -10.26 18.63 5.20
CA GLN A 106 -11.61 18.77 5.79
C GLN A 106 -12.09 17.51 6.50
N VAL A 107 -11.74 16.32 6.00
CA VAL A 107 -12.05 15.06 6.70
C VAL A 107 -11.26 14.97 8.01
N ALA A 108 -9.99 15.35 8.00
CA ALA A 108 -9.11 15.27 9.17
C ALA A 108 -9.46 16.31 10.26
N GLU A 109 -9.80 17.53 9.87
CA GLU A 109 -10.03 18.65 10.80
C GLU A 109 -11.49 18.76 11.23
N LEU A 110 -12.44 18.51 10.32
CA LEU A 110 -13.87 18.77 10.53
C LEU A 110 -14.73 17.50 10.48
N GLY A 111 -14.17 16.38 10.04
CA GLY A 111 -14.93 15.15 9.80
C GLY A 111 -15.91 15.24 8.63
N SER A 112 -15.77 16.23 7.74
CA SER A 112 -16.68 16.46 6.61
C SER A 112 -16.18 15.77 5.34
N PRO A 113 -16.96 14.84 4.74
CA PRO A 113 -16.56 14.14 3.52
C PRO A 113 -16.89 14.92 2.23
N VAL A 114 -17.62 16.03 2.31
CA VAL A 114 -18.21 16.72 1.14
C VAL A 114 -17.16 17.10 0.10
N LYS A 115 -16.08 17.77 0.55
CA LYS A 115 -15.01 18.20 -0.36
C LYS A 115 -14.24 17.02 -0.95
N MET A 116 -14.04 15.98 -0.15
CA MET A 116 -13.37 14.76 -0.59
C MET A 116 -14.19 14.01 -1.66
N GLU A 117 -15.51 13.96 -1.48
CA GLU A 117 -16.42 13.39 -2.48
C GLU A 117 -16.37 14.17 -3.81
N GLU A 118 -16.33 15.51 -3.77
CA GLU A 118 -16.14 16.33 -4.96
C GLU A 118 -14.83 16.00 -5.69
N GLU A 119 -13.72 15.91 -4.96
CA GLU A 119 -12.40 15.58 -5.52
C GLU A 119 -12.40 14.21 -6.19
N ILE A 120 -12.99 13.20 -5.54
CA ILE A 120 -13.14 11.86 -6.11
C ILE A 120 -13.97 11.92 -7.39
N ARG A 121 -15.15 12.58 -7.36
CA ARG A 121 -16.06 12.68 -8.51
C ARG A 121 -15.44 13.39 -9.71
N GLN A 122 -14.58 14.38 -9.49
CA GLN A 122 -13.84 15.04 -10.57
C GLN A 122 -12.83 14.12 -11.25
N LYS A 123 -12.35 13.10 -10.52
CA LYS A 123 -11.41 12.09 -11.04
C LYS A 123 -12.12 10.88 -11.65
N VAL A 124 -13.42 10.70 -11.37
CA VAL A 124 -14.25 9.72 -12.08
C VAL A 124 -14.36 10.14 -13.54
N GLY A 125 -13.58 9.50 -14.40
CA GLY A 125 -13.70 9.65 -15.86
C GLY A 125 -15.07 9.16 -16.38
N PRO A 126 -15.35 9.34 -17.68
CA PRO A 126 -16.54 8.79 -18.31
C PRO A 126 -16.68 7.32 -17.92
N LYS A 127 -17.92 6.86 -17.66
CA LYS A 127 -18.19 5.42 -17.58
C LYS A 127 -17.80 4.85 -18.94
N GLU A 128 -16.59 4.32 -19.03
CA GLU A 128 -16.11 3.69 -20.24
C GLU A 128 -16.87 2.36 -20.35
N THR A 129 -18.05 2.44 -20.96
CA THR A 129 -18.87 1.31 -21.42
C THR A 129 -18.37 0.80 -22.76
N SER A 130 -17.11 1.07 -23.10
CA SER A 130 -16.47 0.45 -24.25
C SER A 130 -16.07 -0.97 -23.85
N TRP A 131 -16.51 -1.91 -24.67
CA TRP A 131 -16.07 -3.29 -24.71
C TRP A 131 -14.55 -3.35 -24.46
N PHE A 132 -14.10 -3.72 -23.25
CA PHE A 132 -12.66 -3.82 -22.94
C PHE A 132 -12.11 -5.02 -23.72
N PRO A 133 -11.36 -4.84 -24.83
CA PRO A 133 -10.75 -5.97 -25.52
C PRO A 133 -9.54 -6.48 -24.74
N ASN A 134 -9.05 -5.69 -23.77
CA ASN A 134 -7.90 -5.97 -22.93
C ASN A 134 -8.25 -5.59 -21.48
N CYS A 135 -8.08 -6.55 -20.58
CA CYS A 135 -8.41 -6.48 -19.17
C CYS A 135 -7.69 -5.28 -18.50
N SER A 136 -8.44 -4.35 -17.90
CA SER A 136 -7.94 -3.07 -17.36
C SER A 136 -8.07 -2.98 -15.85
N CYS A 137 -7.16 -2.23 -15.20
CA CYS A 137 -7.21 -1.95 -13.77
C CYS A 137 -8.40 -1.04 -13.43
N LEU A 138 -8.99 -1.26 -12.24
CA LEU A 138 -10.26 -0.67 -11.80
C LEU A 138 -10.38 0.84 -12.10
N PRO A 139 -11.47 1.28 -12.77
CA PRO A 139 -11.76 2.70 -12.91
C PRO A 139 -12.08 3.31 -11.53
N ILE A 140 -11.91 4.62 -11.41
CA ILE A 140 -12.26 5.35 -10.19
C ILE A 140 -13.78 5.20 -9.96
N ARG A 141 -14.18 4.52 -8.89
CA ARG A 141 -15.58 4.40 -8.46
C ARG A 141 -15.69 4.77 -7.00
N TYR A 142 -16.63 5.66 -6.73
CA TYR A 142 -17.01 6.05 -5.38
C TYR A 142 -17.52 4.83 -4.58
N ILE A 143 -17.11 4.72 -3.31
CA ILE A 143 -17.50 3.64 -2.37
C ILE A 143 -18.55 4.17 -1.39
#